data_AF-A0A960N4J9-F1
#
_entry.id   AF-A0A960N4J9-F1
#
_cell.length_a   1.000
_cell.length_b   1.000
_cell.length_c   1.000
_cell.angle_alpha   90.00
_cell.angle_beta   90.00
_cell.angle_gamma   90.00
#
_symmetry.space_group_name_H-M   'P 1'
#
loop_
_entity.id
_entity.type
_entity.pdbx_description
1 polymer ?
#
loop_
_entity_poly.entity_id
_entity_poly.type
_entity_poly.pdbx_seq_one_letter_code
_entity_poly.pdbx_strand_id
1 'polypeptide(L)'
;TGMLITDLIYEVAGGIKGGKKLKAVVPGGSSVPILTAEMIEGISMDSDSLRTVGTLLGTGGMCVLDETVDMVKFLLRISKFYDHESCGQCTPCREGSLWMKKITDRLVAGKGAPGDVDTLDSVARNIDGRTICAFGEACSWPTEAFVAKFRDELVADTNPESADAIVNPETQLAAANL
;
A
#
# COMPACT_ATOMS: atom_id res chain seq x y z
N THR A 1 -19.23 6.36 -17.94
CA THR A 1 -20.33 5.47 -17.51
C THR A 1 -19.72 4.23 -16.90
N GLY A 2 -19.93 4.02 -15.62
CA GLY A 2 -19.54 2.82 -14.88
C GLY A 2 -20.68 2.37 -13.98
N MET A 3 -20.70 1.08 -13.62
CA MET A 3 -21.59 0.54 -12.60
C MET A 3 -21.08 0.94 -11.22
N LEU A 4 -21.96 1.06 -10.21
CA LEU A 4 -21.52 1.34 -8.84
C LEU A 4 -20.60 0.23 -8.33
N ILE A 5 -19.57 0.61 -7.56
CA ILE A 5 -18.66 -0.36 -6.93
C ILE A 5 -19.47 -1.33 -6.05
N THR A 6 -20.48 -0.82 -5.34
CA THR A 6 -21.38 -1.61 -4.51
C THR A 6 -22.12 -2.68 -5.31
N ASP A 7 -22.69 -2.33 -6.45
CA ASP A 7 -23.47 -3.24 -7.28
C ASP A 7 -22.56 -4.32 -7.90
N LEU A 8 -21.34 -3.93 -8.33
CA LEU A 8 -20.34 -4.87 -8.79
C LEU A 8 -19.97 -5.90 -7.72
N ILE A 9 -19.82 -5.46 -6.46
CA ILE A 9 -19.47 -6.35 -5.35
C ILE A 9 -20.66 -7.26 -4.98
N TYR A 10 -21.84 -6.69 -4.75
CA TYR A 10 -22.95 -7.41 -4.13
C TYR A 10 -23.89 -8.09 -5.13
N GLU A 11 -24.15 -7.48 -6.29
CA GLU A 11 -25.07 -8.03 -7.29
C GLU A 11 -24.34 -8.90 -8.30
N VAL A 12 -23.17 -8.46 -8.80
CA VAL A 12 -22.44 -9.15 -9.86
C VAL A 12 -21.50 -10.22 -9.29
N ALA A 13 -20.68 -9.88 -8.29
CA ALA A 13 -19.70 -10.81 -7.71
C ALA A 13 -20.27 -11.70 -6.60
N GLY A 14 -21.53 -11.50 -6.19
CA GLY A 14 -22.22 -12.33 -5.20
C GLY A 14 -21.92 -11.99 -3.74
N GLY A 15 -21.36 -10.80 -3.48
CA GLY A 15 -21.09 -10.28 -2.14
C GLY A 15 -19.79 -10.77 -1.50
N ILE A 16 -19.56 -10.31 -0.26
CA ILE A 16 -18.34 -10.65 0.49
C ILE A 16 -18.42 -12.09 1.00
N LYS A 17 -17.34 -12.84 0.81
CA LYS A 17 -17.24 -14.24 1.22
C LYS A 17 -17.59 -14.42 2.70
N GLY A 18 -18.57 -15.28 2.97
CA GLY A 18 -19.03 -15.58 4.33
C GLY A 18 -19.88 -14.48 4.98
N GLY A 19 -20.38 -13.50 4.21
CA GLY A 19 -21.21 -12.42 4.73
C GLY A 19 -20.46 -11.46 5.65
N LYS A 20 -19.14 -11.44 5.58
CA LYS A 20 -18.29 -10.52 6.36
C LYS A 20 -18.47 -9.08 5.91
N LYS A 21 -18.02 -8.15 6.75
CA LYS A 21 -18.01 -6.73 6.40
C LYS A 21 -16.90 -6.40 5.42
N LEU A 22 -17.21 -5.49 4.50
CA LEU A 22 -16.22 -4.85 3.63
C LEU A 22 -15.33 -3.92 4.47
N LYS A 23 -14.01 -4.02 4.29
CA LYS A 23 -13.02 -3.12 4.91
C LYS A 23 -12.51 -2.10 3.91
N ALA A 24 -12.11 -2.56 2.73
CA ALA A 24 -11.46 -1.70 1.74
C ALA A 24 -11.53 -2.30 0.32
N VAL A 25 -11.28 -1.46 -0.69
CA VAL A 25 -11.28 -1.84 -2.11
C VAL A 25 -10.11 -1.18 -2.82
N VAL A 26 -9.37 -1.95 -3.63
CA VAL A 26 -8.42 -1.43 -4.62
C VAL A 26 -9.11 -1.49 -5.99
N PRO A 27 -9.64 -0.38 -6.53
CA PRO A 27 -10.55 -0.45 -7.68
C PRO A 27 -9.88 -0.80 -9.01
N GLY A 28 -8.67 -0.28 -9.24
CA GLY A 28 -8.00 -0.34 -10.55
C GLY A 28 -6.81 -1.30 -10.66
N GLY A 29 -6.61 -2.15 -9.66
CA GLY A 29 -5.41 -2.99 -9.50
C GLY A 29 -4.36 -2.38 -8.55
N SER A 30 -3.32 -3.14 -8.23
CA SER A 30 -2.37 -2.81 -7.15
C SER A 30 -1.68 -1.45 -7.26
N SER A 31 -1.67 -0.84 -8.44
CA SER A 31 -1.00 0.44 -8.71
C SER A 31 -1.79 1.66 -8.27
N VAL A 32 -3.09 1.52 -7.93
CA VAL A 32 -3.96 2.66 -7.61
C VAL A 32 -4.20 2.78 -6.11
N PRO A 33 -4.44 4.00 -5.61
CA PRO A 33 -4.81 4.23 -4.21
C PRO A 33 -6.00 3.37 -3.76
N ILE A 34 -5.84 2.70 -2.63
CA ILE A 34 -6.92 1.95 -1.97
C ILE A 34 -8.02 2.89 -1.47
N LEU A 35 -9.27 2.44 -1.44
CA LEU A 35 -10.42 3.13 -0.84
C LEU A 35 -10.89 2.38 0.41
N THR A 36 -11.33 3.10 1.45
CA THR A 36 -12.04 2.46 2.58
C THR A 36 -13.46 2.10 2.14
N ALA A 37 -14.12 1.20 2.87
CA ALA A 37 -15.51 0.80 2.58
C ALA A 37 -16.49 2.00 2.55
N GLU A 38 -16.25 3.03 3.35
CA GLU A 38 -17.10 4.22 3.40
C GLU A 38 -16.95 5.12 2.17
N MET A 39 -15.79 5.09 1.52
CA MET A 39 -15.48 5.94 0.37
C MET A 39 -16.13 5.46 -0.94
N ILE A 40 -16.67 4.25 -0.99
CA ILE A 40 -17.20 3.67 -2.25
C ILE A 40 -18.69 3.90 -2.46
N GLU A 41 -19.39 4.48 -1.48
CA GLU A 41 -20.83 4.73 -1.56
C GLU A 41 -21.14 5.73 -2.67
N GLY A 42 -22.01 5.35 -3.62
CA GLY A 42 -22.35 6.17 -4.77
C GLY A 42 -21.22 6.35 -5.81
N ILE A 43 -20.09 5.66 -5.65
CA ILE A 43 -18.96 5.73 -6.59
C ILE A 43 -19.09 4.66 -7.66
N SER A 44 -18.94 5.08 -8.91
CA SER A 44 -18.98 4.21 -10.09
C SER A 44 -17.57 3.80 -10.53
N MET A 45 -17.45 2.58 -11.10
CA MET A 45 -16.24 2.10 -11.76
C MET A 45 -16.05 2.75 -13.13
N ASP A 46 -15.81 4.07 -13.11
CA ASP A 46 -15.35 4.83 -14.25
C ASP A 46 -14.32 5.88 -13.82
N SER A 47 -13.53 6.36 -14.79
CA SER A 47 -12.39 7.24 -14.52
C SER A 47 -12.78 8.55 -13.84
N ASP A 48 -13.93 9.13 -14.15
CA ASP A 48 -14.32 10.44 -13.63
C ASP A 48 -14.77 10.32 -12.19
N SER A 49 -15.61 9.32 -11.89
CA SER A 49 -16.09 9.07 -10.53
C SER A 49 -14.96 8.70 -9.57
N LEU A 50 -14.06 7.79 -9.97
CA LEU A 50 -12.93 7.38 -9.14
C LEU A 50 -11.95 8.52 -8.82
N ARG A 51 -11.77 9.47 -9.74
CA ARG A 51 -10.93 10.66 -9.50
C ARG A 51 -11.49 11.52 -8.37
N THR A 52 -12.81 11.59 -8.18
CA THR A 52 -13.43 12.39 -7.10
C THR A 52 -13.07 11.89 -5.70
N VAL A 53 -12.73 10.60 -5.57
CA VAL A 53 -12.33 9.95 -4.30
C VAL A 53 -10.82 9.66 -4.24
N GLY A 54 -10.03 10.29 -5.12
CA GLY A 54 -8.57 10.23 -5.08
C GLY A 54 -7.98 8.89 -5.48
N THR A 55 -8.64 8.15 -6.39
CA THR A 55 -8.08 6.93 -6.99
C THR A 55 -8.30 6.92 -8.51
N LEU A 56 -7.92 5.83 -9.17
CA LEU A 56 -7.91 5.70 -10.61
C LEU A 56 -8.53 4.37 -11.05
N LEU A 57 -9.08 4.35 -12.27
CA LEU A 57 -9.67 3.15 -12.87
C LEU A 57 -8.65 2.05 -13.12
N GLY A 58 -7.40 2.41 -13.44
CA GLY A 58 -6.34 1.46 -13.76
C GLY A 58 -6.78 0.43 -14.81
N THR A 59 -6.64 -0.85 -14.47
CA THR A 59 -7.00 -1.99 -15.32
C THR A 59 -8.46 -2.45 -15.15
N GLY A 60 -9.19 -1.90 -14.17
CA GLY A 60 -10.48 -2.45 -13.72
C GLY A 60 -10.36 -3.73 -12.89
N GLY A 61 -9.13 -4.17 -12.55
CA GLY A 61 -8.86 -5.34 -11.71
C GLY A 61 -9.13 -5.07 -10.23
N MET A 62 -10.41 -4.99 -9.87
CA MET A 62 -10.85 -4.65 -8.51
C MET A 62 -10.48 -5.76 -7.50
N CYS A 63 -9.80 -5.39 -6.42
CA CYS A 63 -9.52 -6.25 -5.27
C CYS A 63 -10.35 -5.80 -4.07
N VAL A 64 -11.11 -6.73 -3.48
CA VAL A 64 -12.05 -6.48 -2.39
C VAL A 64 -11.49 -7.11 -1.11
N LEU A 65 -11.39 -6.32 -0.04
CA LEU A 65 -10.79 -6.73 1.23
C LEU A 65 -11.85 -6.73 2.33
N ASP A 66 -12.02 -7.87 3.00
CA ASP A 66 -12.93 -8.02 4.13
C ASP A 66 -12.30 -7.59 5.46
N GLU A 67 -13.10 -7.47 6.52
CA GLU A 67 -12.67 -7.03 7.86
C GLU A 67 -11.56 -7.87 8.52
N THR A 68 -11.30 -9.09 8.03
CA THR A 68 -10.24 -9.97 8.56
C THR A 68 -8.87 -9.72 7.90
N VAL A 69 -8.80 -8.87 6.88
CA VAL A 69 -7.55 -8.54 6.21
C VAL A 69 -6.70 -7.60 7.07
N ASP A 70 -5.48 -8.04 7.34
CA ASP A 70 -4.40 -7.25 7.92
C ASP A 70 -3.83 -6.30 6.85
N MET A 71 -4.01 -4.99 7.04
CA MET A 71 -3.64 -4.00 6.04
C MET A 71 -2.13 -3.83 5.91
N VAL A 72 -1.37 -4.04 6.98
CA VAL A 72 0.09 -3.94 6.97
C VAL A 72 0.69 -5.11 6.19
N LYS A 73 0.17 -6.33 6.39
CA LYS A 73 0.54 -7.51 5.58
C LYS A 73 0.14 -7.37 4.12
N PHE A 74 -1.02 -6.79 3.84
CA PHE A 74 -1.44 -6.55 2.46
C PHE A 74 -0.52 -5.53 1.76
N LEU A 75 -0.18 -4.42 2.44
CA LEU A 75 0.81 -3.46 1.95
C LEU A 75 2.17 -4.14 1.72
N LEU A 76 2.63 -4.99 2.64
CA LEU A 76 3.88 -5.72 2.49
C LEU A 76 3.88 -6.59 1.23
N ARG A 77 2.76 -7.22 0.90
CA ARG A 77 2.66 -8.04 -0.31
C ARG A 77 2.81 -7.19 -1.57
N ILE A 78 2.21 -6.00 -1.59
CA ILE A 78 2.34 -5.02 -2.67
C ILE A 78 3.79 -4.52 -2.76
N SER A 79 4.39 -4.09 -1.64
CA SER A 79 5.77 -3.61 -1.63
C SER A 79 6.76 -4.68 -2.10
N LYS A 80 6.56 -5.95 -1.72
CA LYS A 80 7.36 -7.09 -2.21
C LYS A 80 7.23 -7.29 -3.73
N PHE A 81 6.04 -7.09 -4.28
CA PHE A 81 5.83 -7.17 -5.73
C PHE A 81 6.59 -6.06 -6.46
N TYR A 82 6.44 -4.80 -6.04
CA TYR A 82 7.09 -3.68 -6.70
C TYR A 82 8.63 -3.63 -6.50
N ASP A 83 9.13 -4.14 -5.37
CA ASP A 83 10.56 -4.39 -5.17
C ASP A 83 11.09 -5.43 -6.18
N HIS A 84 10.40 -6.58 -6.29
CA HIS A 84 10.81 -7.68 -7.17
C HIS A 84 10.72 -7.34 -8.67
N GLU A 85 9.65 -6.67 -9.09
CA GLU A 85 9.38 -6.37 -10.50
C GLU A 85 9.99 -5.03 -10.98
N SER A 86 10.75 -4.33 -10.12
CA SER A 86 11.47 -3.14 -10.55
C SER A 86 12.58 -3.51 -11.52
N CYS A 87 12.64 -2.85 -12.68
CA CYS A 87 13.75 -3.03 -13.62
C CYS A 87 15.09 -2.46 -13.11
N GLY A 88 15.05 -1.68 -12.02
CA GLY A 88 16.24 -1.11 -11.40
C GLY A 88 16.89 0.07 -12.12
N GLN A 89 16.27 0.65 -13.16
CA GLN A 89 16.93 1.69 -13.96
C GLN A 89 17.05 3.04 -13.22
N CYS A 90 15.95 3.57 -12.66
CA CYS A 90 15.97 4.86 -11.96
C CYS A 90 16.18 4.67 -10.45
N THR A 91 17.09 5.46 -9.87
CA THR A 91 17.46 5.35 -8.44
C THR A 91 16.27 5.50 -7.48
N PRO A 92 15.35 6.47 -7.65
CA PRO A 92 14.21 6.58 -6.74
C PRO A 92 13.36 5.31 -6.71
N CYS A 93 13.05 4.71 -7.86
CA CYS A 93 12.33 3.44 -7.89
C CYS A 93 13.16 2.28 -7.33
N ARG A 94 14.42 2.10 -7.79
CA ARG A 94 15.25 0.93 -7.44
C ARG A 94 15.52 0.85 -5.94
N GLU A 95 15.95 1.96 -5.35
CA GLU A 95 16.31 2.00 -3.93
C GLU A 95 15.08 2.24 -3.06
N GLY A 96 14.14 3.07 -3.53
CA GLY A 96 12.93 3.42 -2.78
C GLY A 96 11.97 2.25 -2.62
N SER A 97 11.74 1.43 -3.65
CA SER A 97 10.86 0.25 -3.54
C SER A 97 11.42 -0.76 -2.53
N LEU A 98 12.72 -1.04 -2.59
CA LEU A 98 13.42 -1.90 -1.62
C LEU A 98 13.31 -1.33 -0.21
N TRP A 99 13.52 -0.02 -0.05
CA TRP A 99 13.43 0.62 1.25
C TRP A 99 12.02 0.52 1.82
N MET A 100 10.98 0.91 1.06
CA MET A 100 9.59 0.76 1.47
C MET A 100 9.28 -0.69 1.89
N LYS A 101 9.71 -1.68 1.09
CA LYS A 101 9.55 -3.10 1.42
C LYS A 101 10.26 -3.48 2.72
N LYS A 102 11.48 -3.01 2.97
CA LYS A 102 12.21 -3.26 4.23
C LYS A 102 11.47 -2.63 5.42
N ILE A 103 10.89 -1.43 5.26
CA ILE A 103 10.10 -0.79 6.31
C ILE A 103 8.82 -1.58 6.61
N THR A 104 8.06 -1.97 5.59
CA THR A 104 6.81 -2.70 5.80
C THR A 104 7.07 -4.11 6.36
N ASP A 105 8.19 -4.75 6.00
CA ASP A 105 8.55 -6.07 6.52
C ASP A 105 8.84 -6.04 8.03
N ARG A 106 9.53 -5.01 8.53
CA ARG A 106 9.74 -4.82 9.97
C ARG A 106 8.46 -4.46 10.72
N LEU A 107 7.54 -3.69 10.11
CA LEU A 107 6.23 -3.40 10.71
C LEU A 107 5.46 -4.72 10.94
N VAL A 108 5.33 -5.55 9.90
CA VAL A 108 4.68 -6.88 10.03
C VAL A 108 5.37 -7.78 11.06
N ALA A 109 6.67 -7.62 11.27
CA ALA A 109 7.43 -8.37 12.27
C ALA A 109 7.31 -7.81 13.71
N GLY A 110 6.56 -6.72 13.93
CA GLY A 110 6.46 -6.03 15.22
C GLY A 110 7.76 -5.33 15.64
N LYS A 111 8.61 -5.00 14.68
CA LYS A 111 9.94 -4.39 14.86
C LYS A 111 10.03 -3.00 14.20
N GLY A 112 8.90 -2.37 13.92
CA GLY A 112 8.88 -1.00 13.41
C GLY A 112 9.30 -0.02 14.50
N ALA A 113 10.18 0.93 14.19
CA ALA A 113 10.45 2.09 15.03
C ALA A 113 9.28 3.10 14.92
N PRO A 114 9.07 3.95 15.95
CA PRO A 114 7.98 4.94 15.94
C PRO A 114 8.00 5.90 14.74
N GLY A 115 9.17 6.26 14.22
CA GLY A 115 9.33 7.15 13.06
C GLY A 115 9.19 6.46 11.70
N ASP A 116 8.93 5.16 11.67
CA ASP A 116 8.97 4.38 10.43
C ASP A 116 7.82 4.69 9.49
N VAL A 117 6.64 4.97 10.02
CA VAL A 117 5.47 5.28 9.19
C VAL A 117 5.65 6.63 8.49
N ASP A 118 6.29 7.60 9.14
CA ASP A 118 6.64 8.89 8.53
C ASP A 118 7.75 8.74 7.50
N THR A 119 8.75 7.92 7.81
CA THR A 119 9.81 7.59 6.86
C THR A 119 9.22 6.89 5.63
N LEU A 120 8.26 5.97 5.82
CA LEU A 120 7.57 5.25 4.75
C LEU A 120 6.84 6.21 3.80
N ASP A 121 6.07 7.17 4.33
CA ASP A 121 5.40 8.20 3.52
C ASP A 121 6.42 9.09 2.80
N SER A 122 7.46 9.52 3.50
CA SER A 122 8.53 10.35 2.94
C SER A 122 9.21 9.66 1.76
N VAL A 123 9.54 8.36 1.88
CA VAL A 123 10.15 7.58 0.81
C VAL A 123 9.20 7.49 -0.39
N ALA A 124 7.93 7.14 -0.17
CA ALA A 124 6.94 7.05 -1.25
C ALA A 124 6.83 8.36 -2.04
N ARG A 125 6.70 9.49 -1.34
CA ARG A 125 6.62 10.83 -1.96
C ARG A 125 7.89 11.28 -2.69
N ASN A 126 9.04 10.71 -2.35
CA ASN A 126 10.30 10.94 -3.06
C ASN A 126 10.48 10.04 -4.30
N ILE A 127 9.62 9.03 -4.48
CA ILE A 127 9.54 8.25 -5.70
C ILE A 127 8.56 8.91 -6.68
N ASP A 128 7.38 9.31 -6.20
CA ASP A 128 6.32 9.90 -7.02
C ASP A 128 6.84 11.09 -7.86
N GLY A 129 6.58 11.04 -9.17
CA GLY A 129 6.98 12.05 -10.15
C GLY A 129 8.48 12.19 -10.40
N ARG A 130 9.32 11.29 -9.86
CA ARG A 130 10.80 11.37 -9.96
C ARG A 130 11.43 10.14 -10.63
N THR A 131 10.62 9.34 -11.31
CA THR A 131 11.03 8.11 -11.99
C THR A 131 10.92 8.23 -13.51
N ILE A 132 11.50 7.27 -14.23
CA ILE A 132 11.51 7.27 -15.70
C ILE A 132 10.15 6.85 -16.28
N CYS A 133 9.48 5.89 -15.63
CA CYS A 133 8.18 5.38 -16.06
C CYS A 133 7.19 5.36 -14.90
N ALA A 134 5.92 5.10 -15.23
CA ALA A 134 4.79 5.04 -14.32
C ALA A 134 4.88 3.95 -13.23
N PHE A 135 5.90 3.09 -13.27
CA PHE A 135 6.13 2.06 -12.26
C PHE A 135 6.52 2.67 -10.90
N GLY A 136 7.15 3.84 -10.90
CA GLY A 136 7.47 4.56 -9.67
C GLY A 136 6.21 5.00 -8.93
N GLU A 137 5.29 5.64 -9.65
CA GLU A 137 3.98 6.02 -9.14
C GLU A 137 3.16 4.79 -8.71
N ALA A 138 3.19 3.72 -9.52
CA ALA A 138 2.51 2.48 -9.19
C ALA A 138 3.03 1.83 -7.90
N CYS A 139 4.30 2.04 -7.53
CA CYS A 139 4.86 1.52 -6.28
C CYS A 139 4.69 2.48 -5.09
N SER A 140 4.59 3.80 -5.33
CA SER A 140 4.46 4.81 -4.27
C SER A 140 3.01 5.09 -3.87
N TRP A 141 2.09 5.22 -4.83
CA TRP A 141 0.68 5.57 -4.56
C TRP A 141 -0.03 4.61 -3.61
N PRO A 142 0.16 3.28 -3.68
CA PRO A 142 -0.40 2.38 -2.69
C PRO A 142 0.13 2.71 -1.29
N THR A 143 1.43 2.90 -1.14
CA THR A 143 2.05 3.23 0.15
C THR A 143 1.50 4.54 0.72
N GLU A 144 1.43 5.60 -0.09
CA GLU A 144 0.85 6.90 0.33
C GLU A 144 -0.62 6.74 0.78
N ALA A 145 -1.42 5.98 0.03
CA ALA A 145 -2.82 5.76 0.36
C ALA A 145 -3.00 4.94 1.64
N PHE A 146 -2.14 3.93 1.86
CA PHE A 146 -2.17 3.13 3.09
C PHE A 146 -1.76 3.96 4.30
N VAL A 147 -0.71 4.77 4.19
CA VAL A 147 -0.31 5.67 5.28
C VAL A 147 -1.41 6.70 5.56
N ALA A 148 -2.10 7.22 4.55
CA ALA A 148 -3.17 8.19 4.74
C ALA A 148 -4.44 7.60 5.38
N LYS A 149 -4.80 6.35 5.04
CA LYS A 149 -6.11 5.76 5.37
C LYS A 149 -6.08 4.70 6.46
N PHE A 150 -4.94 4.05 6.65
CA PHE A 150 -4.73 2.96 7.62
C PHE A 150 -3.54 3.25 8.54
N ARG A 151 -3.27 4.53 8.79
CA ARG A 151 -2.16 4.97 9.64
C ARG A 151 -2.16 4.29 11.00
N ASP A 152 -3.33 4.18 11.61
CA ASP A 152 -3.47 3.62 12.95
C ASP A 152 -3.05 2.14 12.99
N GLU A 153 -3.37 1.37 11.95
CA GLU A 153 -2.92 -0.03 11.82
C GLU A 153 -1.39 -0.11 11.64
N LEU A 154 -0.81 0.80 10.85
CA LEU A 154 0.65 0.88 10.65
C LEU A 154 1.38 1.26 11.93
N VAL A 155 0.87 2.24 12.68
CA VAL A 155 1.48 2.72 13.93
C VAL A 155 1.33 1.68 15.04
N ALA A 156 0.23 0.92 15.07
CA ALA A 156 0.03 -0.16 16.04
C ALA A 156 1.11 -1.25 15.96
N ASP A 157 1.72 -1.43 14.78
CA ASP A 157 2.82 -2.37 14.54
C ASP A 157 4.22 -1.78 14.82
N THR A 158 4.29 -0.57 15.39
CA THR A 158 5.53 0.04 15.87
C THR A 158 5.79 -0.29 17.34
N ASN A 159 7.06 -0.34 17.72
CA ASN A 159 7.53 -0.59 19.07
C ASN A 159 8.52 0.52 19.48
N PRO A 160 8.28 1.25 20.60
CA PRO A 160 9.21 2.24 21.13
C PRO A 160 10.64 1.74 21.33
N GLU A 161 10.82 0.47 21.71
CA GLU A 161 12.15 -0.14 21.90
C GLU A 161 12.93 -0.29 20.59
N SER A 162 12.25 -0.20 19.44
CA SER A 162 12.88 -0.29 18.12
C SER A 162 13.44 1.05 17.62
N ALA A 163 13.28 2.16 18.36
CA ALA A 163 13.73 3.49 17.95
C ALA A 163 15.23 3.55 17.59
N ASP A 164 16.07 2.88 18.38
CA ASP A 164 17.53 2.86 18.20
C ASP A 164 18.06 1.48 17.75
N ALA A 165 17.16 0.54 17.47
CA ALA A 165 17.54 -0.83 17.17
C ALA A 165 18.01 -1.00 15.72
N ILE A 166 19.22 -1.55 15.54
CA ILE A 166 19.67 -2.02 14.23
C ILE A 166 18.98 -3.36 13.94
N VAL A 167 17.86 -3.30 13.24
CA VAL A 167 17.00 -4.48 12.99
C VAL A 167 17.28 -5.19 11.67
N ASN A 168 17.94 -4.53 10.70
CA ASN A 168 18.19 -5.14 9.41
C ASN A 168 19.47 -6.01 9.45
N PRO A 169 19.51 -7.20 8.82
CA PRO A 169 20.68 -8.09 8.89
C PRO A 169 21.94 -7.50 8.24
N GLU A 170 21.78 -6.70 7.18
CA GLU A 170 22.90 -6.11 6.43
C GLU A 170 23.68 -5.09 7.26
N THR A 171 22.97 -4.23 7.99
CA THR A 171 23.51 -3.22 8.91
C THR A 171 23.98 -3.87 10.20
N GLN A 172 23.34 -4.95 10.68
CA GLN A 172 23.89 -5.76 11.77
C GLN A 172 25.24 -6.36 11.38
N LEU A 173 25.35 -6.94 10.18
CA LEU A 173 26.60 -7.48 9.65
C LEU A 173 27.64 -6.37 9.46
N ALA A 174 27.26 -5.22 8.92
CA ALA A 174 28.15 -4.08 8.77
C ALA A 174 28.66 -3.57 10.12
N ALA A 175 27.78 -3.44 11.12
CA ALA A 175 28.13 -3.02 12.48
C ALA A 175 29.01 -4.05 13.22
N ALA A 176 28.79 -5.35 12.98
CA ALA A 176 29.60 -6.42 13.57
C ALA A 176 31.00 -6.55 12.96
N ASN A 177 31.21 -5.97 11.76
CA ASN A 177 32.51 -5.94 11.08
C ASN A 177 33.26 -4.61 11.27
N LEU A 178 32.75 -3.70 12.12
CA LEU A 178 33.40 -2.47 12.57
C LEU A 178 33.98 -2.66 13.99
#